data_AF-A0A7W6J8J5-F1
#
_entry.id   AF-A0A7W6J8J5-F1
#
_cell.length_a   1.000
_cell.length_b   1.000
_cell.length_c   1.000
_cell.angle_alpha   90.00
_cell.angle_beta   90.00
_cell.angle_gamma   90.00
#
_symmetry.space_group_name_H-M   'P 1'
#
loop_
_entity.id
_entity.type
_entity.pdbx_description
1 polymer ?
#
loop_
_entity_poly.entity_id
_entity_poly.type
_entity_poly.pdbx_seq_one_letter_code
_entity_poly.pdbx_strand_id
1 'polypeptide(L)' 'MNIPADGSIIIFDRKINGSYCSEGVAYRVKHYGKRTVDLQDVKTGSHTQEWAHAFARCVWHVAA' A
#
# COMPACT_ATOMS: atom_id res chain seq x y z
N MET A 1 -9.68 6.16 -10.26
CA MET A 1 -8.81 5.91 -9.10
C MET A 1 -7.59 5.19 -9.65
N ASN A 2 -6.40 5.78 -9.57
CA ASN A 2 -5.19 5.13 -10.08
C ASN A 2 -4.82 4.01 -9.11
N ILE A 3 -4.79 2.77 -9.59
CA ILE A 3 -4.35 1.61 -8.79
C ILE A 3 -2.88 1.37 -9.18
N PRO A 4 -1.95 1.26 -8.23
CA PRO A 4 -0.56 0.98 -8.57
C PRO A 4 -0.44 -0.41 -9.17
N ALA A 5 0.42 -0.56 -10.18
CA ALA A 5 0.67 -1.86 -10.79
C ALA A 5 1.39 -2.79 -9.80
N ASP A 6 1.18 -4.10 -9.95
CA ASP A 6 1.95 -5.10 -9.21
C ASP A 6 3.46 -4.88 -9.47
N GLY A 7 4.25 -4.90 -8.40
CA GLY A 7 5.68 -4.58 -8.39
C GLY A 7 6.00 -3.11 -8.09
N SER A 8 5.03 -2.20 -8.18
CA SER A 8 5.24 -0.77 -7.86
C SER A 8 5.64 -0.58 -6.41
N ILE A 9 6.53 0.39 -6.14
CA ILE A 9 6.82 0.84 -4.79
C ILE A 9 6.05 2.12 -4.54
N ILE A 10 5.31 2.16 -3.44
CA ILE A 10 4.50 3.30 -3.03
C ILE A 10 4.88 3.75 -1.62
N ILE A 11 4.66 5.02 -1.32
CA ILE A 11 4.79 5.58 0.02
C ILE A 11 3.43 6.15 0.41
N PHE A 12 2.94 5.79 1.59
CA PHE A 12 1.71 6.38 2.13
C PHE A 12 2.01 7.77 2.69
N ASP A 13 1.42 8.79 2.10
CA ASP A 13 1.48 10.18 2.61
C ASP A 13 0.48 10.40 3.73
N ARG A 14 -0.70 9.77 3.60
CA ARG A 14 -1.76 9.83 4.60
C ARG A 14 -2.52 8.52 4.67
N LYS A 15 -2.71 8.00 5.87
CA LYS A 15 -3.57 6.83 6.12
C LYS A 15 -4.93 7.24 6.68
N ILE A 16 -5.91 6.34 6.53
CA ILE A 16 -7.20 6.45 7.21
C ILE A 16 -7.28 5.48 8.39
N ASN A 17 -8.24 5.69 9.28
CA ASN A 17 -8.55 4.73 10.34
C ASN A 17 -8.95 3.37 9.73
N GLY A 18 -8.33 2.31 10.22
CA GLY A 18 -8.52 0.95 9.71
C GLY A 18 -7.50 0.49 8.67
N SER A 19 -6.57 1.36 8.24
CA SER A 19 -5.38 0.97 7.48
C SER A 19 -4.33 0.33 8.40
N TYR A 20 -3.79 -0.82 7.98
CA TYR A 20 -2.67 -1.50 8.62
C TYR A 20 -1.31 -0.95 8.18
N CYS A 21 -1.27 -0.11 7.16
CA CYS A 21 -0.04 0.52 6.67
C CYS A 21 0.40 1.72 7.51
N SER A 22 1.69 2.03 7.43
CA SER A 22 2.31 3.17 8.10
C SER A 22 2.60 4.30 7.10
N GLU A 23 2.36 5.54 7.52
CA GLU A 23 2.73 6.74 6.77
C GLU A 23 4.27 6.87 6.68
N GLY A 24 4.76 7.35 5.54
CA GLY A 24 6.20 7.52 5.27
C GLY A 24 6.98 6.22 5.03
N VAL A 25 6.34 5.05 5.14
CA VAL A 25 6.98 3.76 4.86
C VAL A 25 6.78 3.39 3.40
N ALA A 26 7.86 2.93 2.76
CA ALA A 26 7.83 2.43 1.39
C ALA A 26 7.37 0.96 1.37
N TYR A 27 6.31 0.69 0.61
CA TYR A 27 5.78 -0.64 0.40
C TYR A 27 5.82 -1.03 -1.08
N ARG A 28 6.27 -2.24 -1.38
CA ARG A 28 6.09 -2.87 -2.68
C ARG A 28 4.70 -3.48 -2.75
N VAL A 29 3.92 -3.11 -3.77
CA VAL A 29 2.65 -3.74 -4.12
C VAL A 29 2.94 -5.11 -4.70
N LYS A 30 2.61 -6.17 -3.97
CA LYS A 30 2.81 -7.55 -4.42
C LYS A 30 1.67 -8.00 -5.31
N HIS A 31 0.44 -7.67 -4.91
CA HIS A 31 -0.76 -7.99 -5.65
C HIS A 31 -1.91 -7.07 -5.24
N TYR A 32 -2.57 -6.44 -6.21
CA TYR A 32 -3.85 -5.77 -5.96
C TYR A 32 -5.03 -6.71 -6.26
N GLY A 33 -5.59 -7.30 -5.21
CA GLY A 33 -6.75 -8.18 -5.29
C GLY A 33 -8.09 -7.44 -5.22
N LYS A 34 -9.20 -8.18 -5.38
CA LYS A 34 -10.56 -7.61 -5.33
C LYS A 34 -10.94 -7.03 -3.96
N ARG A 35 -10.46 -7.64 -2.87
CA ARG A 35 -10.80 -7.28 -1.49
C ARG A 35 -9.62 -6.74 -0.71
N THR A 36 -8.42 -7.20 -1.04
CA THR A 36 -7.21 -6.90 -0.30
C THR A 36 -6.08 -6.50 -1.24
N VAL A 37 -5.11 -5.78 -0.71
CA VAL A 37 -3.87 -5.40 -1.37
C VAL A 37 -2.73 -5.99 -0.56
N ASP A 38 -1.92 -6.82 -1.19
CA ASP A 38 -0.76 -7.43 -0.56
C ASP A 38 0.43 -6.47 -0.72
N LEU A 39 1.00 -6.08 0.41
CA LEU A 39 2.08 -5.11 0.51
C LEU A 39 3.28 -5.74 1.22
N GLN A 40 4.46 -5.39 0.76
CA GLN A 40 5.72 -5.78 1.40
C GLN A 40 6.49 -4.51 1.77
N ASP A 41 6.79 -4.33 3.05
CA ASP A 41 7.69 -3.28 3.52
C ASP A 41 9.07 -3.47 2.86
N VAL A 42 9.53 -2.47 2.12
CA VAL A 42 10.77 -2.54 1.34
C VAL A 42 12.01 -2.60 2.26
N LYS A 43 11.95 -1.99 3.44
CA LYS A 43 13.06 -1.94 4.39
C LYS A 43 13.16 -3.22 5.22
N THR A 44 12.03 -3.72 5.73
CA THR A 44 12.04 -4.86 6.66
C THR A 44 11.74 -6.20 5.97
N GLY A 45 11.21 -6.18 4.76
CA GLY A 45 10.73 -7.37 4.05
C GLY A 45 9.42 -7.93 4.59
N SER A 46 8.83 -7.32 5.63
CA SER A 46 7.59 -7.77 6.27
C SER A 46 6.40 -7.67 5.33
N HIS A 47 5.52 -8.66 5.37
CA HIS A 47 4.29 -8.68 4.58
C HIS A 47 3.12 -8.13 5.38
N THR A 48 2.26 -7.35 4.75
CA THR A 48 1.01 -6.84 5.31
C THR A 48 -0.08 -6.91 4.26
N GLN A 49 -1.28 -7.30 4.68
CA GLN A 49 -2.45 -7.32 3.82
C GLN A 49 -3.38 -6.18 4.22
N GLU A 50 -3.64 -5.28 3.27
CA GLU A 50 -4.50 -4.11 3.46
C GLU A 50 -5.87 -4.34 2.83
N TRP A 51 -6.94 -3.75 3.37
CA TRP A 51 -8.23 -3.81 2.68
C TRP A 51 -8.23 -2.88 1.46
N ALA A 52 -8.63 -3.38 0.29
CA ALA A 52 -8.65 -2.59 -0.95
C ALA A 52 -9.48 -1.30 -0.83
N HIS A 53 -10.58 -1.32 -0.09
CA HIS A 53 -11.41 -0.13 0.14
C HIS A 53 -10.75 0.89 1.09
N ALA A 54 -9.91 0.43 2.03
CA ALA A 54 -9.17 1.31 2.92
C ALA A 54 -7.98 1.93 2.18
N PHE A 55 -7.23 1.09 1.46
CA PHE A 55 -6.15 1.48 0.56
C PHE A 55 -6.58 2.56 -0.44
N ALA A 56 -7.73 2.37 -1.09
CA ALA A 56 -8.34 3.30 -2.03
C ALA A 56 -8.64 4.70 -1.46
N ARG A 57 -8.74 4.83 -0.14
CA ARG A 57 -9.03 6.08 0.57
C ARG A 57 -7.78 6.71 1.19
N CYS A 58 -6.68 5.99 1.26
CA CYS A 58 -5.39 6.54 1.65
C CYS A 58 -4.84 7.44 0.55
N VAL A 59 -3.94 8.36 0.94
CA VAL A 59 -3.14 9.15 0.00
C VAL A 59 -1.77 8.51 -0.07
N TRP A 60 -1.31 8.25 -1.28
CA TRP A 60 -0.01 7.66 -1.55
C TRP A 60 0.53 8.17 -2.88
N HIS A 61 1.84 8.08 -3.05
CA HIS A 61 2.54 8.34 -4.31
C HIS A 61 3.47 7.16 -4.64
N VAL A 62 3.83 7.05 -5.91
CA VAL A 62 4.84 6.07 -6.38
C VAL A 62 6.22 6.60 -6.00
N ALA A 63 7.04 5.76 -5.38
CA ALA A 63 8.44 6.08 -5.14
C ALA A 63 9.19 6.12 -6.49
N ALA A 64 9.81 7.25 -6.79
CA ALA A 64 10.60 7.47 -8.00
C ALA A 64 11.89 6.65 -8.03
#